data_AF-A0AAD9GJM3-F1
#
_entry.id   AF-A0AAD9GJM3-F1
#
_cell.length_a   1.000
_cell.length_b   1.000
_cell.length_c   1.000
_cell.angle_alpha   90.00
_cell.angle_beta   90.00
_cell.angle_gamma   90.00
#
_symmetry.space_group_name_H-M   'P 1'
#
loop_
_entity.id
_entity.type
_entity.pdbx_description
1 polymer ?
#
loop_
_entity_poly.entity_id
_entity_poly.type
_entity_poly.pdbx_seq_one_letter_code
_entity_poly.pdbx_strand_id
1 'polypeptide(L)'
;MGWFSDDKPASSQAAGTGLVARAEAFQRSVDTMLSGVTRMSLPLQKGAFECCVRCFDSGNENLDQIGDCVKQCQTKPEKFGQAVQTELNQLQDVLQSCQQKCFNQYSTAQGMMNQATTADIERCAVKCYDNNEGMLKDISDRLNRIYRNF
;
A
#
# COMPACT_ATOMS: atom_id res chain seq x y z
N MET A 1 36.44 -21.59 -44.61
CA MET A 1 36.42 -20.75 -43.39
C MET A 1 35.15 -19.91 -43.44
N GLY A 2 34.11 -20.32 -42.72
CA GLY A 2 32.83 -19.60 -42.63
C GLY A 2 32.30 -19.81 -41.22
N TRP A 3 32.40 -18.77 -40.39
CA TRP A 3 32.34 -18.85 -38.94
C TRP A 3 31.25 -17.93 -38.38
N PHE A 4 30.01 -18.13 -38.82
CA PHE A 4 28.84 -17.48 -38.22
C PHE A 4 27.67 -18.47 -38.19
N SER A 5 27.65 -19.27 -37.13
CA SER A 5 26.40 -19.87 -36.64
C SER A 5 25.71 -18.81 -35.78
N ASP A 6 24.64 -18.23 -36.32
CA ASP A 6 23.64 -17.47 -35.58
C ASP A 6 22.80 -18.44 -34.73
N ASP A 7 23.30 -18.83 -33.56
CA ASP A 7 22.51 -19.44 -32.50
C ASP A 7 22.38 -18.42 -31.36
N LYS A 8 21.40 -17.51 -31.50
CA LYS A 8 20.92 -16.69 -30.38
C LYS A 8 19.92 -17.54 -29.59
N PRO A 9 20.16 -17.89 -28.32
CA PRO A 9 19.15 -18.54 -27.51
C PRO A 9 18.06 -17.51 -27.16
N ALA A 10 16.94 -17.59 -27.88
CA ALA A 10 15.69 -16.94 -27.54
C ALA A 10 15.02 -17.71 -26.39
N SER A 11 15.36 -17.43 -25.14
CA SER A 11 14.65 -18.04 -24.00
C SER A 11 14.60 -17.25 -22.70
N SER A 12 15.09 -16.01 -22.62
CA SER A 12 15.08 -15.25 -21.36
C SER A 12 13.98 -14.18 -21.23
N GLN A 13 13.20 -13.90 -22.28
CA GLN A 13 12.28 -12.75 -22.31
C GLN A 13 10.84 -13.03 -21.85
N ALA A 14 10.47 -14.31 -21.61
CA ALA A 14 9.09 -14.66 -21.25
C ALA A 14 8.80 -14.74 -19.74
N ALA A 15 9.83 -14.82 -18.88
CA ALA A 15 9.64 -14.95 -17.43
C ALA A 15 9.40 -13.59 -16.74
N GLY A 16 10.18 -12.57 -17.11
CA GLY A 16 10.10 -11.23 -16.49
C GLY A 16 8.79 -10.47 -16.74
N THR A 17 8.03 -10.83 -17.78
CA THR A 17 6.75 -10.16 -18.10
C THR A 17 5.63 -10.54 -17.12
N GLY A 18 5.66 -11.74 -16.53
CA GLY A 18 4.61 -12.21 -15.61
C GLY A 18 4.69 -11.57 -14.22
N LEU A 19 5.90 -11.35 -13.70
CA LEU A 19 6.09 -10.70 -12.40
C LEU A 19 5.71 -9.22 -12.46
N VAL A 20 6.18 -8.51 -13.49
CA VAL A 20 5.87 -7.09 -13.69
C VAL A 20 4.37 -6.89 -13.85
N ALA A 21 3.70 -7.72 -14.66
CA ALA A 21 2.24 -7.66 -14.82
C ALA A 21 1.47 -7.88 -13.50
N ARG A 22 1.94 -8.80 -12.63
CA ARG A 22 1.33 -9.01 -11.30
C ARG A 22 1.61 -7.89 -10.32
N ALA A 23 2.83 -7.33 -10.32
CA ALA A 23 3.17 -6.16 -9.52
C ALA A 23 2.32 -4.95 -9.92
N GLU A 24 2.13 -4.73 -11.23
CA GLU A 24 1.22 -3.69 -11.74
C GLU A 24 -0.24 -3.95 -11.35
N ALA A 25 -0.72 -5.19 -11.45
CA ALA A 25 -2.09 -5.54 -11.03
C ALA A 25 -2.30 -5.29 -9.54
N PHE A 26 -1.31 -5.65 -8.72
CA PHE A 26 -1.33 -5.38 -7.28
C PHE A 26 -1.33 -3.88 -7.01
N GLN A 27 -0.45 -3.10 -7.66
CA GLN A 27 -0.40 -1.65 -7.53
C GLN A 27 -1.76 -1.00 -7.85
N ARG A 28 -2.43 -1.43 -8.93
CA ARG A 28 -3.78 -0.94 -9.27
C ARG A 28 -4.82 -1.28 -8.20
N SER A 29 -4.71 -2.44 -7.56
CA SER A 29 -5.57 -2.82 -6.44
C SER A 29 -5.35 -1.91 -5.23
N VAL A 30 -4.09 -1.60 -4.91
CA VAL A 30 -3.72 -0.63 -3.87
C VAL A 30 -4.29 0.75 -4.19
N ASP A 31 -4.11 1.24 -5.42
CA ASP A 31 -4.61 2.55 -5.85
C ASP A 31 -6.15 2.63 -5.77
N THR A 32 -6.84 1.54 -6.10
CA THR A 32 -8.30 1.43 -6.01
C THR A 32 -8.76 1.47 -4.56
N MET A 33 -8.10 0.70 -3.68
CA MET A 33 -8.36 0.71 -2.24
C MET A 33 -8.13 2.11 -1.67
N LEU A 34 -6.99 2.73 -1.98
CA LEU A 34 -6.64 4.06 -1.51
C LEU A 34 -7.66 5.11 -1.98
N SER A 35 -8.06 5.05 -3.25
CA SER A 35 -9.12 5.93 -3.79
C SER A 35 -10.45 5.75 -3.05
N GLY A 36 -10.82 4.52 -2.70
CA GLY A 36 -12.00 4.23 -1.89
C GLY A 36 -11.92 4.85 -0.49
N VAL A 37 -10.79 4.66 0.19
CA VAL A 37 -10.51 5.23 1.51
C VAL A 37 -10.48 6.76 1.49
N THR A 38 -9.86 7.37 0.48
CA THR A 38 -9.87 8.82 0.29
C THR A 38 -11.30 9.33 0.10
N ARG A 39 -12.13 8.63 -0.68
CA ARG A 39 -13.53 9.02 -0.85
C ARG A 39 -14.33 8.92 0.44
N MET A 40 -14.03 7.94 1.29
CA MET A 40 -14.63 7.81 2.63
C MET A 40 -14.19 8.92 3.60
N SER A 41 -13.01 9.51 3.41
CA SER A 41 -12.54 10.60 4.28
C SER A 41 -13.22 11.95 3.97
N LEU A 42 -13.73 12.14 2.74
CA LEU A 42 -14.33 13.41 2.31
C LEU A 42 -15.51 13.87 3.20
N PRO A 43 -16.46 13.03 3.61
CA PRO A 43 -17.51 13.42 4.55
C PRO A 43 -16.96 13.85 5.93
N LEU A 44 -15.90 13.20 6.44
CA LEU A 44 -15.27 13.59 7.70
C LEU A 44 -14.61 14.97 7.59
N GLN A 45 -13.90 15.21 6.49
CA GLN A 45 -13.29 16.51 6.21
C GLN A 45 -14.35 17.60 6.08
N LYS A 46 -15.42 17.34 5.32
CA LYS A 46 -16.55 18.26 5.19
C LYS A 46 -17.15 18.61 6.56
N GLY A 47 -17.46 17.60 7.38
CA GLY A 47 -18.02 17.82 8.72
C GLY A 47 -17.07 18.59 9.64
N ALA A 48 -15.76 18.35 9.55
CA ALA A 48 -14.77 19.10 10.29
C ALA A 48 -14.71 20.58 9.85
N PHE A 49 -14.74 20.86 8.55
CA PHE A 49 -14.77 22.24 8.05
C PHE A 49 -16.06 22.97 8.45
N GLU A 50 -17.22 22.32 8.35
CA GLU A 50 -18.49 22.88 8.83
C GLU A 50 -18.47 23.16 10.33
N CYS A 51 -17.84 22.28 11.12
CA CYS A 51 -17.62 22.48 12.56
C CYS A 51 -16.70 23.69 12.82
N CYS A 52 -15.60 23.81 12.10
CA CYS A 52 -14.68 24.95 12.21
C CYS A 52 -15.38 26.27 11.91
N VAL A 53 -16.22 26.34 10.87
CA VAL A 53 -17.01 27.54 10.55
C VAL A 53 -17.89 27.94 11.74
N ARG A 54 -18.58 26.99 12.38
CA ARG A 54 -19.39 27.25 13.58
C ARG A 54 -18.58 27.76 14.77
N CYS A 55 -17.31 27.37 14.90
CA CYS A 55 -16.43 27.92 15.94
C CYS A 55 -16.25 29.44 15.76
N PHE A 56 -16.12 29.92 14.52
CA PHE A 56 -15.99 31.34 14.22
C PHE A 56 -17.33 32.08 14.32
N ASP A 57 -18.44 31.42 13.99
CA ASP A 57 -19.79 32.01 14.09
C ASP A 57 -20.30 32.16 15.54
N SER A 58 -19.62 31.56 16.52
CA SER A 58 -20.04 31.56 17.93
C SER A 58 -20.02 32.94 18.61
N GLY A 59 -19.46 33.96 17.95
CA GLY A 59 -19.39 35.34 18.49
C GLY A 59 -18.46 35.46 19.70
N ASN A 60 -17.60 34.48 19.94
CA ASN A 60 -16.68 34.44 21.06
C ASN A 60 -15.47 35.34 20.77
N GLU A 61 -15.20 36.34 21.61
CA GLU A 61 -14.03 37.22 21.45
C GLU A 61 -12.74 36.55 21.94
N ASN A 62 -12.84 35.44 22.68
CA ASN A 62 -11.69 34.72 23.19
C ASN A 62 -11.08 33.80 22.11
N LEU A 63 -9.93 34.23 21.58
CA LEU A 63 -9.19 33.52 20.54
C LEU A 63 -8.73 32.12 20.98
N ASP A 64 -8.40 31.91 22.26
CA ASP A 64 -7.98 30.61 22.76
C ASP A 64 -9.12 29.58 22.69
N GLN A 65 -10.34 30.02 23.01
CA GLN A 65 -11.53 29.18 22.96
C GLN A 65 -11.90 28.81 21.51
N ILE A 66 -11.75 29.74 20.57
CA ILE A 66 -11.90 29.45 19.14
C ILE A 66 -10.84 28.44 18.69
N GLY A 67 -9.58 28.64 19.09
CA GLY A 67 -8.48 27.74 18.77
C GLY A 67 -8.73 26.31 19.24
N ASP A 68 -9.21 26.14 20.48
CA ASP A 68 -9.53 24.82 21.02
C ASP A 68 -10.76 24.19 20.36
N CYS A 69 -11.78 24.99 20.01
CA CYS A 69 -12.92 24.53 19.22
C CYS A 69 -12.48 23.97 17.86
N VAL A 70 -11.61 24.69 17.13
CA VAL A 70 -11.09 24.25 15.83
C VAL A 70 -10.27 22.96 15.96
N LYS A 71 -9.43 22.82 17.00
CA LYS A 71 -8.68 21.57 17.27
C LYS A 71 -9.62 20.39 17.50
N GLN A 72 -10.71 20.59 18.23
CA GLN A 72 -11.70 19.52 18.46
C GLN A 72 -12.38 19.09 17.16
N CYS A 73 -12.72 20.03 16.27
CA CYS A 73 -13.29 19.73 14.96
C CYS A 73 -12.35 18.89 14.07
N GLN A 74 -11.03 19.11 14.17
CA GLN A 74 -10.03 18.40 13.36
C GLN A 74 -9.60 17.04 13.93
N THR A 75 -9.91 16.75 15.19
CA THR A 75 -9.48 15.52 15.87
C THR A 75 -9.94 14.23 15.14
N LYS A 76 -11.17 14.21 14.61
CA LYS A 76 -11.71 13.03 13.91
C LYS A 76 -11.00 12.76 12.57
N PRO A 77 -10.92 13.72 11.63
CA PRO A 77 -10.20 13.50 10.37
C PRO A 77 -8.70 13.25 10.58
N GLU A 78 -8.06 13.87 11.57
CA GLU A 78 -6.66 13.57 11.91
C GLU A 78 -6.46 12.12 12.36
N LYS A 79 -7.29 11.63 13.28
CA LYS A 79 -7.25 10.23 13.73
C LYS A 79 -7.49 9.26 12.57
N PHE A 80 -8.44 9.57 11.69
CA PHE A 80 -8.67 8.75 10.49
C PHE A 80 -7.45 8.77 9.56
N GLY A 81 -6.85 9.94 9.31
CA GLY A 81 -5.64 10.06 8.50
C GLY A 81 -4.45 9.28 9.06
N GLN A 82 -4.25 9.33 10.39
CA GLN A 82 -3.21 8.54 11.07
C GLN A 82 -3.43 7.03 10.91
N ALA A 83 -4.68 6.57 11.03
CA ALA A 83 -5.03 5.17 10.81
C ALA A 83 -4.70 4.73 9.38
N VAL A 84 -5.09 5.52 8.37
CA VAL A 84 -4.76 5.24 6.96
C VAL A 84 -3.25 5.16 6.77
N GLN A 85 -2.48 6.11 7.30
CA GLN A 85 -1.02 6.10 7.18
C GLN A 85 -0.39 4.85 7.82
N THR A 86 -0.92 4.43 8.97
CA THR A 86 -0.43 3.23 9.68
C THR A 86 -0.64 1.98 8.84
N GLU A 87 -1.82 1.82 8.26
CA GLU A 87 -2.14 0.67 7.40
C GLU A 87 -1.32 0.67 6.10
N LEU A 88 -1.05 1.85 5.52
CA LEU A 88 -0.18 1.97 4.34
C LEU A 88 1.28 1.63 4.65
N ASN A 89 1.78 2.02 5.82
CA ASN A 89 3.12 1.64 6.25
C ASN A 89 3.21 0.12 6.47
N GLN A 90 2.19 -0.49 7.11
CA GLN A 90 2.14 -1.94 7.28
C GLN A 90 2.12 -2.67 5.93
N LEU A 91 1.37 -2.15 4.95
CA LEU A 91 1.36 -2.70 3.60
C LEU A 91 2.75 -2.63 2.95
N GLN A 92 3.44 -1.49 3.07
CA GLN A 92 4.80 -1.32 2.55
C GLN A 92 5.79 -2.28 3.21
N ASP A 93 5.73 -2.45 4.53
CA ASP A 93 6.60 -3.37 5.28
C ASP A 93 6.41 -4.81 4.81
N VAL A 94 5.17 -5.23 4.58
CA VAL A 94 4.87 -6.57 4.07
C VAL A 94 5.49 -6.77 2.70
N LEU A 95 5.33 -5.81 1.79
CA LEU A 95 5.89 -5.87 0.43
C LEU A 95 7.41 -5.97 0.44
N GLN A 96 8.06 -5.12 1.23
CA GLN A 96 9.52 -5.16 1.39
C GLN A 96 9.96 -6.49 2.00
N SER A 97 9.24 -7.00 3.00
CA SER A 97 9.54 -8.30 3.62
C SER A 97 9.37 -9.46 2.63
N CYS A 98 8.38 -9.41 1.74
CA CYS A 98 8.17 -10.41 0.69
C CYS A 98 9.37 -10.44 -0.26
N GLN A 99 9.78 -9.27 -0.76
CA GLN A 99 10.92 -9.15 -1.66
C GLN A 99 12.21 -9.64 -0.99
N GLN A 100 12.45 -9.25 0.26
CA GLN A 100 13.67 -9.61 1.00
C GLN A 100 13.70 -11.09 1.38
N LYS A 101 12.57 -11.68 1.79
CA LYS A 101 12.46 -13.13 2.07
C LYS A 101 12.76 -13.97 0.82
N CYS A 102 12.17 -13.60 -0.31
CA CYS A 102 12.45 -14.29 -1.57
C CYS A 102 13.90 -14.12 -1.99
N PHE A 103 14.45 -12.90 -1.92
CA PHE A 103 15.85 -12.67 -2.24
C PHE A 103 16.78 -13.51 -1.36
N ASN A 104 16.59 -13.49 -0.03
CA ASN A 104 17.43 -14.23 0.92
C ASN A 104 17.34 -15.75 0.72
N GLN A 105 16.15 -16.27 0.43
CA GLN A 105 15.93 -17.71 0.23
C GLN A 105 16.70 -18.25 -0.98
N TYR A 106 16.80 -17.47 -2.06
CA TYR A 106 17.51 -17.89 -3.28
C TYR A 106 18.97 -17.42 -3.34
N SER A 107 19.35 -16.35 -2.62
CA SER A 107 20.74 -15.90 -2.52
C SER A 107 21.58 -16.81 -1.61
N THR A 108 21.00 -17.35 -0.54
CA THR A 108 21.69 -18.35 0.31
C THR A 108 21.78 -19.73 -0.37
N ALA A 109 20.79 -20.09 -1.20
CA ALA A 109 20.84 -21.31 -2.01
C ALA A 109 21.96 -21.27 -3.09
N GLN A 110 22.39 -20.08 -3.51
CA GLN A 110 23.46 -19.87 -4.48
C GLN A 110 24.84 -20.38 -4.01
N GLY A 111 25.03 -20.54 -2.69
CA GLY A 111 26.24 -21.14 -2.11
C GLY A 111 26.25 -22.68 -2.10
N MET A 112 25.11 -23.34 -2.30
CA MET A 112 24.97 -24.79 -2.26
C MET A 112 24.31 -25.32 -3.54
N MET A 113 25.09 -25.37 -4.61
CA MET A 113 24.92 -26.29 -5.75
C MET A 113 23.68 -26.17 -6.66
N ASN A 114 22.88 -25.10 -6.63
CA ASN A 114 21.86 -24.87 -7.67
C ASN A 114 21.84 -23.41 -8.13
N GLN A 115 21.93 -23.20 -9.45
CA GLN A 115 21.65 -21.90 -10.08
C GLN A 115 20.17 -21.58 -9.84
N ALA A 116 19.86 -20.91 -8.73
CA ALA A 116 18.54 -20.32 -8.55
C ALA A 116 18.28 -19.38 -9.72
N THR A 117 17.30 -19.70 -10.55
CA THR A 117 16.98 -18.90 -11.72
C THR A 117 16.13 -17.71 -11.30
N THR A 118 16.20 -16.60 -12.06
CA THR A 118 15.33 -15.44 -11.88
C THR A 118 13.85 -15.85 -11.79
N ALA A 119 13.46 -16.92 -12.49
CA ALA A 119 12.13 -17.51 -12.46
C ALA A 119 11.71 -18.08 -11.09
N ASP A 120 12.63 -18.56 -10.27
CA ASP A 120 12.31 -19.10 -8.94
C ASP A 120 12.07 -17.99 -7.92
N ILE A 121 12.86 -16.92 -8.00
CA ILE A 121 12.65 -15.68 -7.23
C ILE A 121 11.29 -15.08 -7.59
N GLU A 122 10.96 -15.05 -8.89
CA GLU A 122 9.66 -14.58 -9.38
C GLU A 122 8.50 -15.40 -8.83
N ARG A 123 8.60 -16.74 -8.85
CA ARG A 123 7.57 -17.62 -8.29
C ARG A 123 7.37 -17.43 -6.79
N CYS A 124 8.44 -17.18 -6.05
CA CYS A 124 8.34 -16.87 -4.63
C CYS A 124 7.64 -15.54 -4.37
N ALA A 125 7.99 -14.51 -5.14
CA ALA A 125 7.35 -13.21 -5.01
C ALA A 125 5.85 -13.32 -5.29
N VAL A 126 5.46 -14.03 -6.37
CA VAL A 126 4.05 -14.33 -6.69
C VAL A 126 3.33 -15.03 -5.54
N LYS A 127 3.91 -16.09 -4.98
CA LYS A 127 3.32 -16.78 -3.83
C LYS A 127 3.19 -15.87 -2.61
N CYS A 128 4.15 -14.97 -2.41
CA CYS A 128 4.06 -14.00 -1.33
C CYS A 128 2.89 -13.03 -1.56
N TYR A 129 2.67 -12.56 -2.78
CA TYR A 129 1.48 -11.75 -3.11
C TYR A 129 0.19 -12.53 -2.92
N ASP A 130 0.08 -13.76 -3.44
CA ASP A 130 -1.12 -14.60 -3.31
C ASP A 130 -1.45 -14.89 -1.84
N ASN A 131 -0.44 -15.16 -1.01
CA ASN A 131 -0.62 -15.36 0.45
C ASN A 131 -1.09 -14.09 1.17
N ASN A 132 -0.81 -12.92 0.61
CA ASN A 132 -1.18 -11.62 1.18
C ASN A 132 -2.33 -10.95 0.39
N GLU A 133 -2.99 -11.65 -0.53
CA GLU A 133 -4.08 -11.09 -1.35
C GLU A 133 -5.26 -10.62 -0.48
N GLY A 134 -5.49 -11.31 0.65
CA GLY A 134 -6.48 -10.91 1.67
C GLY A 134 -6.13 -9.63 2.44
N MET A 135 -4.88 -9.18 2.39
CA MET A 135 -4.41 -8.06 3.20
C MET A 135 -5.06 -6.74 2.84
N LEU A 136 -5.27 -6.48 1.54
CA LEU A 136 -5.93 -5.24 1.09
C LEU A 136 -7.38 -5.19 1.58
N LYS A 137 -8.05 -6.34 1.58
CA LYS A 137 -9.40 -6.46 2.14
C LYS A 137 -9.38 -6.22 3.64
N ASP A 138 -8.46 -6.84 4.36
CA ASP A 138 -8.34 -6.67 5.82
C ASP A 138 -8.03 -5.22 6.21
N ILE A 139 -7.14 -4.54 5.47
CA ILE A 139 -6.86 -3.10 5.64
C ILE A 139 -8.14 -2.29 5.42
N SER A 140 -8.85 -2.54 4.33
CA SER A 140 -10.10 -1.84 4.01
C SER A 140 -11.16 -2.06 5.11
N ASP A 141 -11.31 -3.29 5.61
CA ASP A 141 -12.25 -3.62 6.68
C ASP A 141 -11.88 -2.94 8.01
N ARG A 142 -10.59 -2.89 8.36
CA ARG A 142 -10.10 -2.15 9.54
C ARG A 142 -10.39 -0.66 9.43
N LEU A 143 -10.09 -0.05 8.27
CA LEU A 143 -10.35 1.37 8.02
C LEU A 143 -11.85 1.69 8.05
N ASN A 144 -12.68 0.81 7.48
CA ASN A 144 -14.14 0.92 7.58
C ASN A 144 -14.63 0.85 9.03
N ARG A 145 -14.06 -0.07 9.83
CA ARG A 145 -14.42 -0.20 11.23
C ARG A 145 -14.05 1.05 12.03
N ILE A 146 -12.86 1.60 11.80
CA ILE A 146 -12.41 2.85 12.42
C ILE A 146 -13.31 4.01 12.00
N TYR A 147 -13.65 4.10 10.72
CA TYR A 147 -14.56 5.11 10.18
C TYR A 147 -15.93 5.09 10.88
N ARG A 148 -16.52 3.91 11.08
CA ARG A 148 -17.82 3.74 11.74
C ARG A 148 -17.84 4.13 13.23
N ASN A 149 -16.67 4.23 13.86
CA ASN A 149 -16.56 4.62 15.26
C ASN A 149 -16.48 6.15 15.44
N PHE A 150 -16.58 6.93 14.36
CA PHE A 150 -16.62 8.41 14.38
C PHE A 150 -18.04 8.96 14.21
#